data_AF-A0A227KS38-F1
#
_entry.id   AF-A0A227KS38-F1
#
_cell.length_a   1.000
_cell.length_b   1.000
_cell.length_c   1.000
_cell.angle_alpha   90.00
_cell.angle_beta   90.00
_cell.angle_gamma   90.00
#
_symmetry.space_group_name_H-M   'P 1'
#
loop_
_entity.id
_entity.type
_entity.pdbx_description
1 polymer ?
#
loop_
_entity_poly.entity_id
_entity_poly.type
_entity_poly.pdbx_seq_one_letter_code
_entity_poly.pdbx_strand_id
1 'polypeptide(L)'
;MRNPTPGKNPFELGSYIDRFPLVFQWLYIDLNRDFFKLKGRTGVSRFWAMYIFSFIFLGIVYWICEKLATTVIVYFSLLLIGWLYVAIPCVSIGVRRLHDMGKPGFLSVFPQFGTFFMTICVAFQEIPALPITLAVVAMSVIPLIFMSLPGEKKANKYGNPCNDSMDVLKEFN
;
A
#
# COMPACT_ATOMS: atom_id res chain seq x y z
N MET A 1 -2.88 25.13 16.42
CA MET A 1 -2.90 24.48 15.10
C MET A 1 -2.66 25.58 14.06
N ARG A 2 -1.78 25.38 13.07
CA ARG A 2 -1.56 26.40 12.01
C ARG A 2 -2.82 26.49 11.13
N ASN A 3 -3.25 27.70 10.74
CA ASN A 3 -4.47 27.95 9.93
C ASN A 3 -4.45 27.20 8.60
N PRO A 4 -5.55 26.60 8.09
CA PRO A 4 -5.58 25.83 6.83
C PRO A 4 -5.08 26.63 5.62
N THR A 5 -4.81 25.97 4.49
CA THR A 5 -4.52 26.68 3.22
C THR A 5 -5.67 27.68 2.95
N PRO A 6 -5.37 28.96 2.64
CA PRO A 6 -6.41 29.96 2.40
C PRO A 6 -7.41 29.46 1.36
N GLY A 7 -8.71 29.52 1.67
CA GLY A 7 -9.78 29.08 0.78
C GLY A 7 -10.24 27.63 0.95
N LYS A 8 -9.60 26.82 1.82
CA LYS A 8 -10.04 25.45 2.12
C LYS A 8 -10.75 25.36 3.48
N ASN A 9 -11.70 24.42 3.61
CA ASN A 9 -12.50 24.24 4.81
C ASN A 9 -11.62 23.84 6.01
N PRO A 10 -11.61 24.60 7.13
CA PRO A 10 -10.78 24.29 8.30
C PRO A 10 -11.11 22.95 8.98
N PHE A 11 -12.28 22.35 8.71
CA PHE A 11 -12.69 21.09 9.32
C PHE A 11 -12.31 19.86 8.49
N GLU A 12 -11.85 20.04 7.25
CA GLU A 12 -11.43 18.93 6.40
C GLU A 12 -9.93 18.68 6.53
N LEU A 13 -9.55 17.42 6.78
CA LEU A 13 -8.14 17.03 6.87
C LEU A 13 -7.37 17.37 5.58
N GLY A 14 -8.05 17.28 4.43
CA GLY A 14 -7.55 17.67 3.10
C GLY A 14 -6.94 19.07 3.04
N SER A 15 -7.40 19.99 3.87
CA SER A 15 -6.98 21.40 3.92
C SER A 15 -5.64 21.64 4.61
N TYR A 16 -5.04 20.60 5.18
CA TYR A 16 -3.79 20.68 5.94
C TYR A 16 -2.69 19.78 5.36
N ILE A 17 -2.99 19.03 4.29
CA ILE A 17 -2.14 17.93 3.82
C ILE A 17 -0.87 18.41 3.18
N ASP A 18 -0.98 19.48 2.41
CA ASP A 18 0.11 20.24 1.81
C ASP A 18 1.22 20.61 2.82
N ARG A 19 0.90 20.67 4.12
CA ARG A 19 1.85 21.00 5.19
C ARG A 19 2.48 19.83 5.92
N PHE A 20 2.01 18.61 5.71
CA PHE A 20 2.68 17.44 6.26
C PHE A 20 3.92 17.08 5.44
N PRO A 21 4.87 16.30 6.00
CA PRO A 21 5.97 15.73 5.21
C PRO A 21 5.44 14.92 4.01
N LEU A 22 6.20 14.89 2.91
CA LEU A 22 5.79 14.26 1.65
C LEU A 22 5.26 12.83 1.80
N VAL A 23 5.88 12.03 2.68
CA VAL A 23 5.45 10.65 2.96
C VAL A 23 4.00 10.59 3.43
N PHE A 24 3.57 11.49 4.31
CA PHE A 24 2.18 11.52 4.79
C PHE A 24 1.21 12.01 3.71
N GLN A 25 1.65 12.92 2.84
CA GLN A 25 0.84 13.37 1.71
C GLN A 25 0.58 12.20 0.76
N TRP A 26 1.62 11.44 0.42
CA TRP A 26 1.51 10.23 -0.41
C TRP A 26 0.55 9.22 0.20
N LEU A 27 0.74 8.88 1.48
CA LEU A 27 -0.12 7.93 2.18
C LEU A 27 -1.57 8.37 2.19
N TYR A 28 -1.85 9.65 2.48
CA TYR A 28 -3.22 10.14 2.45
C TYR A 28 -3.87 10.01 1.07
N ILE A 29 -3.17 10.48 0.03
CA ILE A 29 -3.66 10.42 -1.35
C ILE A 29 -3.94 8.96 -1.72
N ASP A 30 -2.99 8.05 -1.45
CA ASP A 30 -3.09 6.66 -1.88
C ASP A 30 -4.05 5.82 -1.07
N LEU A 31 -4.29 6.15 0.21
CA LEU A 31 -5.26 5.45 1.06
C LEU A 31 -6.69 5.95 0.84
N ASN A 32 -6.89 7.25 0.60
CA ASN A 32 -8.23 7.85 0.68
C ASN A 32 -8.75 8.41 -0.66
N ARG A 33 -7.87 8.88 -1.54
CA ARG A 33 -8.26 9.58 -2.77
C ARG A 33 -8.11 8.71 -4.01
N ASP A 34 -6.93 8.14 -4.18
CA ASP A 34 -6.48 7.47 -5.40
C ASP A 34 -6.34 5.94 -5.22
N PHE A 35 -6.92 5.37 -4.16
CA PHE A 35 -6.80 3.95 -3.83
C PHE A 35 -7.37 3.00 -4.90
N PHE A 36 -8.32 3.45 -5.74
CA PHE A 36 -8.83 2.70 -6.90
C PHE A 36 -8.19 3.09 -8.24
N LYS A 37 -7.28 4.06 -8.26
CA LYS A 37 -6.72 4.60 -9.50
C LYS A 37 -5.53 3.78 -9.98
N LEU A 38 -5.81 2.83 -10.87
CA LEU A 38 -4.81 1.93 -11.46
C LEU A 38 -3.97 2.57 -12.58
N LYS A 39 -4.38 3.74 -13.09
CA LYS A 39 -3.67 4.44 -14.16
C LYS A 39 -2.58 5.35 -13.59
N GLY A 40 -1.48 5.46 -14.34
CA GLY A 40 -0.33 6.29 -14.00
C GLY A 40 0.89 5.48 -13.59
N ARG A 41 1.91 6.19 -13.12
CA ARG A 41 3.21 5.68 -12.73
C ARG A 41 3.51 6.13 -11.30
N THR A 42 4.27 5.35 -10.56
CA THR A 42 4.63 5.66 -9.16
C THR A 42 6.10 5.36 -8.93
N GLY A 43 6.80 6.25 -8.23
CA GLY A 43 8.21 6.06 -7.92
C GLY A 43 8.44 4.99 -6.84
N VAL A 44 9.71 4.58 -6.71
CA VAL A 44 10.13 3.54 -5.75
C VAL A 44 9.91 3.99 -4.30
N SER A 45 10.17 5.26 -3.99
CA SER A 45 10.03 5.82 -2.64
C SER A 45 8.58 5.83 -2.17
N ARG A 46 7.65 6.30 -3.01
CA ARG A 46 6.21 6.30 -2.71
C ARG A 46 5.66 4.87 -2.57
N PHE A 47 6.13 3.94 -3.39
CA PHE A 47 5.81 2.50 -3.27
C PHE A 47 6.23 1.94 -1.90
N TRP A 48 7.49 2.12 -1.51
CA TRP A 48 7.98 1.59 -0.24
C TRP A 48 7.36 2.26 0.99
N ALA A 49 7.06 3.56 0.92
CA ALA A 49 6.33 4.26 1.97
C ALA A 49 4.99 3.57 2.29
N MET A 50 4.23 3.18 1.25
CA MET A 50 2.97 2.46 1.43
C MET A 50 3.16 1.06 2.01
N TYR A 51 4.15 0.30 1.51
CA TYR A 51 4.39 -1.07 1.99
C TYR A 51 4.88 -1.09 3.44
N ILE A 52 5.77 -0.17 3.82
CA ILE A 52 6.23 -0.02 5.21
C ILE A 52 5.07 0.39 6.11
N PHE A 53 4.26 1.36 5.70
CA PHE A 53 3.05 1.74 6.45
C PHE A 53 2.13 0.53 6.65
N SER A 54 1.89 -0.25 5.59
CA SER A 54 1.00 -1.42 5.64
C SER A 54 1.53 -2.52 6.56
N PHE A 55 2.83 -2.77 6.53
CA PHE A 55 3.48 -3.73 7.43
C PHE A 55 3.33 -3.32 8.90
N ILE A 56 3.61 -2.04 9.22
CA ILE A 56 3.48 -1.50 10.57
C ILE A 56 2.00 -1.52 11.02
N PHE A 57 1.09 -1.09 10.14
CA PHE A 57 -0.34 -1.08 10.40
C PHE A 57 -0.86 -2.48 10.74
N LEU A 58 -0.55 -3.49 9.91
CA LEU A 58 -0.97 -4.87 10.17
C LEU A 58 -0.35 -5.44 11.44
N GLY A 59 0.91 -5.12 11.74
CA GLY A 59 1.55 -5.50 13.00
C GLY A 59 0.83 -4.92 14.22
N ILE A 60 0.39 -3.67 14.15
CA ILE A 60 -0.41 -3.04 15.21
C ILE A 60 -1.79 -3.69 15.33
N VAL A 61 -2.48 -3.93 14.21
CA VAL A 61 -3.79 -4.60 14.22
C VAL A 61 -3.68 -6.00 14.83
N TYR A 62 -2.66 -6.77 14.47
CA TYR A 62 -2.35 -8.06 15.08
C TYR A 62 -2.16 -7.95 16.59
N TRP A 63 -1.32 -7.01 17.05
CA TRP A 63 -1.07 -6.81 18.47
C TRP A 63 -2.33 -6.43 19.25
N ILE A 64 -3.22 -5.63 18.67
CA ILE A 64 -4.53 -5.30 19.24
C ILE A 64 -5.42 -6.55 19.31
N CYS A 65 -5.47 -7.35 18.25
CA CYS A 65 -6.29 -8.57 18.19
C CYS A 65 -5.87 -9.57 19.27
N GLU A 66 -4.57 -9.75 19.51
CA GLU A 66 -4.03 -10.60 20.58
C GLU A 66 -4.50 -10.20 21.99
N LYS A 67 -4.84 -8.92 22.20
CA LYS A 67 -5.27 -8.42 23.52
C LYS A 67 -6.78 -8.36 23.68
N LEU A 68 -7.52 -8.13 22.60
CA LEU A 68 -8.95 -7.81 22.65
C LEU A 68 -9.85 -8.91 22.10
N ALA A 69 -9.37 -9.75 21.18
CA ALA A 69 -10.22 -10.75 20.54
C ALA A 69 -10.44 -11.95 21.47
N THR A 70 -11.69 -12.22 21.79
CA THR A 70 -12.08 -13.31 22.70
C THR A 70 -12.42 -14.63 21.98
N THR A 71 -12.59 -14.58 20.67
CA THR A 71 -12.91 -15.75 19.84
C THR A 71 -12.12 -15.71 18.53
N VAL A 72 -11.87 -16.89 17.95
CA VAL A 72 -11.18 -17.04 16.65
C VAL A 72 -11.91 -16.29 15.53
N ILE A 73 -13.25 -16.27 15.56
CA ILE A 73 -14.05 -15.56 14.54
C ILE A 73 -13.82 -14.05 14.62
N VAL A 74 -13.82 -13.47 15.83
CA VAL A 74 -13.55 -12.04 16.01
C VAL A 74 -12.11 -11.71 15.60
N TYR A 75 -11.16 -12.55 16.01
CA TYR A 75 -9.75 -12.41 15.68
C TYR A 75 -9.51 -12.38 14.16
N PHE A 76 -10.02 -13.40 13.46
CA PHE A 76 -9.91 -13.49 12.00
C PHE A 76 -10.60 -12.34 11.30
N SER A 77 -11.81 -11.95 11.75
CA SER A 77 -12.58 -10.87 11.12
C SER A 77 -11.85 -9.53 11.23
N LEU A 78 -11.26 -9.20 12.38
CA LEU A 78 -10.51 -7.96 12.58
C LEU A 78 -9.24 -7.92 11.71
N LEU A 79 -8.50 -9.03 11.67
CA LEU A 79 -7.33 -9.15 10.80
C LEU A 79 -7.70 -9.06 9.31
N LEU A 80 -8.80 -9.68 8.90
CA LEU A 80 -9.29 -9.63 7.52
C LEU A 80 -9.67 -8.21 7.10
N ILE A 81 -10.40 -7.48 7.96
CA ILE A 81 -10.78 -6.08 7.70
C ILE A 81 -9.53 -5.20 7.64
N GLY A 82 -8.59 -5.38 8.58
CA GLY A 82 -7.32 -4.66 8.56
C GLY A 82 -6.52 -4.93 7.28
N TRP A 83 -6.44 -6.18 6.85
CA TRP A 83 -5.80 -6.56 5.59
C TRP A 83 -6.51 -5.94 4.38
N LEU A 84 -7.84 -5.99 4.29
CA LEU A 84 -8.59 -5.38 3.19
C LEU A 84 -8.34 -3.88 3.07
N TYR A 85 -8.26 -3.17 4.20
CA TYR A 85 -8.00 -1.73 4.24
C TYR A 85 -6.67 -1.35 3.55
N VAL A 86 -5.60 -2.13 3.76
CA VAL A 86 -4.29 -1.88 3.14
C VAL A 86 -4.09 -2.61 1.81
N ALA A 87 -4.81 -3.70 1.58
CA ALA A 87 -4.65 -4.54 0.39
C ALA A 87 -4.96 -3.80 -0.91
N ILE A 88 -6.10 -3.14 -0.95
CA ILE A 88 -6.58 -2.42 -2.14
C ILE A 88 -5.56 -1.33 -2.55
N PRO A 89 -5.14 -0.41 -1.66
CA PRO A 89 -4.18 0.62 -2.01
C PRO A 89 -2.78 0.06 -2.31
N CYS A 90 -2.33 -1.01 -1.64
CA CYS A 90 -1.07 -1.70 -1.98
C CYS A 90 -1.08 -2.28 -3.40
N VAL A 91 -2.18 -2.92 -3.80
CA VAL A 91 -2.35 -3.44 -5.16
C VAL A 91 -2.37 -2.27 -6.16
N SER A 92 -3.14 -1.21 -5.88
CA SER A 92 -3.23 -0.04 -6.76
C SER A 92 -1.87 0.63 -7.01
N ILE A 93 -1.09 0.89 -5.95
CA ILE A 93 0.26 1.42 -6.09
C ILE A 93 1.19 0.42 -6.78
N GLY A 94 1.09 -0.89 -6.46
CA GLY A 94 1.85 -1.94 -7.13
C GLY A 94 1.60 -1.99 -8.64
N VAL A 95 0.35 -1.81 -9.07
CA VAL A 95 -0.01 -1.71 -10.49
C VAL A 95 0.69 -0.51 -11.14
N ARG A 96 0.63 0.68 -10.52
CA ARG A 96 1.30 1.89 -11.04
C ARG A 96 2.83 1.75 -11.04
N ARG A 97 3.41 1.04 -10.08
CA ARG A 97 4.83 0.71 -10.04
C ARG A 97 5.23 -0.23 -11.17
N LEU A 98 4.40 -1.23 -11.48
CA LEU A 98 4.63 -2.14 -12.61
C LEU A 98 4.48 -1.42 -13.96
N HIS A 99 3.51 -0.52 -14.09
CA HIS A 99 3.35 0.37 -15.24
C HIS A 99 4.58 1.26 -15.47
N ASP A 100 5.25 1.70 -14.39
CA ASP A 100 6.49 2.46 -14.48
C ASP A 100 7.66 1.67 -15.09
N MET A 101 7.55 0.34 -15.15
CA MET A 101 8.51 -0.57 -15.78
C MET A 101 7.98 -1.24 -17.05
N GLY A 102 6.81 -0.83 -17.56
CA GLY A 102 6.17 -1.47 -18.71
C GLY A 102 5.71 -2.92 -18.47
N LYS A 103 5.65 -3.37 -17.21
CA LYS A 103 5.26 -4.73 -16.83
C LYS A 103 3.75 -4.85 -16.61
N PRO A 104 3.17 -6.07 -16.67
CA PRO A 104 1.74 -6.25 -16.47
C PRO A 104 1.35 -6.03 -15.01
N GLY A 105 0.32 -5.21 -14.77
CA GLY A 105 -0.10 -4.79 -13.43
C GLY A 105 -0.58 -5.90 -12.50
N PHE A 106 -1.07 -7.03 -13.03
CA PHE A 106 -1.58 -8.15 -12.21
C PHE A 106 -0.52 -8.76 -11.29
N LEU A 107 0.77 -8.58 -11.59
CA LEU A 107 1.87 -9.04 -10.74
C LEU A 107 1.83 -8.42 -9.32
N SER A 108 1.12 -7.29 -9.15
CA SER A 108 0.89 -6.64 -7.84
C SER A 108 -0.02 -7.39 -6.89
N VAL A 109 -0.79 -8.36 -7.38
CA VAL A 109 -1.72 -9.12 -6.54
C VAL A 109 -1.00 -10.23 -5.77
N PHE A 110 0.10 -10.77 -6.30
CA PHE A 110 0.83 -11.89 -5.67
C PHE A 110 1.40 -11.58 -4.29
N PRO A 111 2.04 -10.42 -4.03
CA PRO A 111 2.46 -10.05 -2.68
C PRO A 111 1.28 -10.06 -1.70
N GLN A 112 0.11 -9.62 -2.17
CA GLN A 112 -1.08 -9.52 -1.33
C GLN A 112 -1.74 -10.88 -1.05
N PHE A 113 -1.68 -11.82 -2.00
CA PHE A 113 -2.03 -13.22 -1.76
C PHE A 113 -1.15 -13.84 -0.68
N GLY A 114 0.17 -13.57 -0.69
CA GLY A 114 1.07 -14.05 0.36
C GLY A 114 0.73 -13.49 1.72
N THR A 115 0.48 -12.18 1.82
CA THR A 115 0.03 -11.57 3.09
C THR A 115 -1.28 -12.17 3.56
N PHE A 116 -2.26 -12.38 2.67
CA PHE A 116 -3.55 -12.99 3.02
C PHE A 116 -3.39 -14.41 3.56
N PHE A 117 -2.60 -15.23 2.89
CA PHE A 117 -2.30 -16.60 3.35
C PHE A 117 -1.66 -16.59 4.74
N MET A 118 -0.67 -15.72 4.97
CA MET A 118 -0.04 -15.59 6.28
C MET A 118 -1.03 -15.12 7.36
N THR A 119 -1.94 -14.19 7.03
CA THR A 119 -3.01 -13.75 7.94
C THR A 119 -3.93 -14.90 8.35
N ILE A 120 -4.28 -15.79 7.42
CA ILE A 120 -5.07 -17.00 7.72
C ILE A 120 -4.27 -17.91 8.68
N CYS A 121 -3.04 -18.26 8.35
CA CYS A 121 -2.22 -19.14 9.20
C CYS A 121 -2.10 -18.60 10.63
N VAL A 122 -1.87 -17.30 10.78
CA VAL A 122 -1.82 -16.62 12.08
C VAL A 122 -3.16 -16.72 12.81
N ALA A 123 -4.28 -16.45 12.13
CA ALA A 123 -5.61 -16.48 12.75
C ALA A 123 -6.06 -17.85 13.24
N PHE A 124 -5.64 -18.93 12.57
CA PHE A 124 -5.93 -20.30 12.98
C PHE A 124 -4.83 -20.89 13.88
N GLN A 125 -3.77 -20.12 14.18
CA GLN A 125 -2.59 -20.58 14.93
C GLN A 125 -1.94 -21.83 14.33
N GLU A 126 -2.05 -21.98 13.01
CA GLU A 126 -1.51 -23.11 12.27
C GLU A 126 -0.15 -22.75 11.69
N ILE A 127 0.81 -23.66 11.84
CA ILE A 127 2.12 -23.53 11.20
C ILE A 127 2.04 -24.24 9.85
N PRO A 128 1.99 -23.51 8.71
CA PRO A 128 1.97 -24.15 7.40
C PRO A 128 3.24 -24.96 7.17
N ALA A 129 3.10 -26.06 6.42
CA ALA A 129 4.24 -26.89 6.05
C ALA A 129 5.31 -26.05 5.34
N LEU A 130 6.58 -26.22 5.74
CA LEU A 130 7.71 -25.47 5.21
C LEU A 130 7.72 -25.31 3.67
N PRO A 131 7.51 -26.36 2.85
CA PRO A 131 7.51 -26.18 1.39
C PRO A 131 6.41 -25.25 0.88
N ILE A 132 5.23 -25.24 1.53
CA ILE A 132 4.12 -24.34 1.19
C ILE A 132 4.52 -22.91 1.53
N THR A 133 5.07 -22.68 2.72
CA THR A 133 5.54 -21.37 3.16
C THR A 133 6.58 -20.80 2.21
N LEU A 134 7.58 -21.61 1.81
CA LEU A 134 8.61 -21.19 0.87
C LEU A 134 8.03 -20.85 -0.51
N ALA A 135 7.07 -21.63 -1.00
CA ALA A 135 6.41 -21.35 -2.28
C ALA A 135 5.62 -20.02 -2.24
N VAL A 136 4.87 -19.77 -1.18
CA VAL A 136 4.11 -18.52 -1.00
C VAL A 136 5.04 -17.32 -0.86
N VAL A 137 6.12 -17.46 -0.09
CA VAL A 137 7.14 -16.41 0.06
C VAL A 137 7.80 -16.12 -1.29
N ALA A 138 8.21 -17.14 -2.04
CA ALA A 138 8.80 -16.96 -3.37
C ALA A 138 7.85 -16.25 -4.34
N MET A 139 6.58 -16.66 -4.37
CA MET A 139 5.54 -16.05 -5.20
C MET A 139 5.32 -14.56 -4.86
N SER A 140 5.48 -14.20 -3.59
CA SER A 140 5.28 -12.82 -3.11
C SER A 140 6.53 -11.95 -3.30
N VAL A 141 7.71 -12.50 -3.05
CA VAL A 141 8.98 -11.77 -3.04
C VAL A 141 9.47 -11.47 -4.46
N ILE A 142 9.30 -12.38 -5.43
CA ILE A 142 9.77 -12.16 -6.80
C ILE A 142 9.14 -10.89 -7.44
N PRO A 143 7.80 -10.68 -7.39
CA PRO A 143 7.19 -9.44 -7.86
C PRO A 143 7.63 -8.20 -7.07
N LEU A 144 7.83 -8.31 -5.75
CA LEU A 144 8.33 -7.20 -4.92
C LEU A 144 9.75 -6.78 -5.31
N ILE A 145 10.62 -7.75 -5.63
CA ILE A 145 11.96 -7.47 -6.15
C ILE A 145 11.84 -6.66 -7.44
N PHE A 146 11.01 -7.10 -8.39
CA PHE A 146 10.78 -6.33 -9.62
C PHE A 146 10.28 -4.92 -9.31
N MET A 147 9.29 -4.76 -8.43
CA MET A 147 8.75 -3.45 -8.04
C MET A 147 9.76 -2.53 -7.35
N SER A 148 10.82 -3.10 -6.78
CA SER A 148 11.89 -2.36 -6.11
C SER A 148 12.98 -1.84 -7.07
N LEU A 149 13.02 -2.35 -8.30
CA LEU A 149 13.97 -1.89 -9.32
C LEU A 149 13.64 -0.47 -9.78
N PRO A 150 14.62 0.31 -10.28
CA PRO A 150 14.36 1.64 -10.82
C PRO A 150 13.44 1.60 -12.05
N GLY A 151 12.68 2.67 -12.21
CA GLY A 151 11.73 2.87 -13.31
C GLY A 151 12.36 3.18 -14.66
N GLU A 152 11.55 3.11 -15.71
CA GLU A 152 11.95 3.58 -17.03
C GLU A 152 12.10 5.12 -17.06
N LYS A 153 13.25 5.62 -17.50
CA LYS A 153 13.50 7.07 -17.60
C LYS A 153 12.82 7.74 -18.80
N LYS A 154 12.26 6.96 -19.73
CA LYS A 154 11.56 7.45 -20.91
C LYS A 154 10.05 7.36 -20.71
N ALA A 155 9.31 8.13 -21.49
CA ALA A 155 7.86 7.98 -21.56
C ALA A 155 7.52 6.60 -22.12
N ASN A 156 6.47 5.97 -21.57
CA ASN A 156 5.96 4.68 -22.02
C ASN A 156 4.44 4.75 -22.20
N LYS A 157 3.80 3.61 -22.53
CA LYS A 157 2.33 3.52 -22.74
C LYS A 157 1.51 4.11 -21.58
N TYR A 158 2.05 4.13 -20.37
CA TYR A 158 1.36 4.55 -19.16
C TYR A 158 1.64 6.00 -18.74
N GLY A 159 2.51 6.70 -19.48
CA GLY A 159 2.75 8.13 -19.32
C GLY A 159 4.23 8.50 -19.19
N ASN A 160 4.45 9.76 -18.83
CA ASN A 160 5.78 10.33 -18.60
C ASN A 160 6.44 9.74 -17.35
N PRO A 161 7.78 9.79 -17.25
CA PRO A 161 8.51 9.32 -16.06
C PRO A 161 7.97 9.93 -14.77
N CYS A 162 7.87 9.11 -13.74
CA CYS A 162 7.31 9.51 -12.45
C CYS A 162 8.17 10.57 -11.77
N ASN A 163 7.55 11.60 -11.19
CA ASN A 163 8.21 12.55 -10.31
C ASN A 163 7.31 12.81 -9.08
N ASP A 164 7.45 11.97 -8.07
CA ASP A 164 6.54 11.91 -6.90
C ASP A 164 6.39 13.25 -6.17
N SER A 165 7.40 14.14 -6.18
CA SER A 165 7.31 15.46 -5.55
C SER A 165 6.52 16.45 -6.40
N MET A 166 6.75 16.48 -7.71
CA MET A 166 6.01 17.36 -8.62
C MET A 166 4.56 16.92 -8.82
N ASP A 167 4.30 15.61 -8.82
CA ASP A 167 2.95 15.07 -9.00
C ASP A 167 2.06 15.41 -7.81
N VAL A 168 2.62 15.38 -6.59
CA VAL A 168 1.92 15.83 -5.38
C VAL A 168 1.59 17.32 -5.42
N LEU A 169 2.54 18.17 -5.85
CA LEU A 169 2.29 19.61 -5.95
C LEU A 169 1.16 19.95 -6.93
N LYS A 170 1.00 19.17 -8.01
CA LYS A 170 -0.12 19.32 -8.95
C LYS A 170 -1.46 18.87 -8.39
N GLU A 171 -1.47 18.01 -7.37
CA GLU A 171 -2.70 17.53 -6.75
C GLU A 171 -3.28 18.49 -5.71
N PHE A 172 -2.46 19.40 -5.16
CA PHE A 172 -2.85 20.33 -4.09
C PHE A 172 -2.98 21.80 -4.52
N ASN A 173 -2.49 22.16 -5.71
CA ASN A 173 -2.73 23.44 -6.41
C ASN A 173 -4.00 23.37 -7.27
#